data_AF-A0A356V5T1-F1
#
_entry.id   AF-A0A356V5T1-F1
#
_cell.length_a   1.000
_cell.length_b   1.000
_cell.length_c   1.000
_cell.angle_alpha   90.00
_cell.angle_beta   90.00
_cell.angle_gamma   90.00
#
_symmetry.space_group_name_H-M   'P 1'
#
loop_
_entity.id
_entity.type
_entity.pdbx_description
1 polymer ?
#
loop_
_entity_poly.entity_id
_entity_poly.type
_entity_poly.pdbx_seq_one_letter_code
_entity_poly.pdbx_strand_id
1 'polypeptide(L)'
;MFYFILFITIAIETGLGASPQFTDGAIAANDQLVANSVTPDGKTQDGWQPEPQEPTGKYTTATEVKPILSMTKAHWAAVREYEGKDLLYLSNLLAWRCGLHEIRYSINQGPAKIWEMEKCHLNTGQPNALTMETVMPYKTFDPGFVNSLTLMLVYDDASTENATFKRSDILMP
;
A
#
# COMPACT_ATOMS: atom_id res chain seq x y z
N MET A 1 56.33 -16.20 17.18
CA MET A 1 55.66 -15.74 18.41
C MET A 1 56.41 -14.55 18.98
N PHE A 2 56.18 -13.37 18.41
CA PHE A 2 56.60 -12.08 18.94
C PHE A 2 55.55 -11.07 18.49
N TYR A 3 54.74 -10.62 19.45
CA TYR A 3 53.62 -9.69 19.28
C TYR A 3 54.20 -8.27 19.11
N PHE A 4 53.99 -7.65 17.95
CA PHE A 4 54.28 -6.24 17.73
C PHE A 4 53.00 -5.46 18.08
N ILE A 5 52.95 -4.91 19.30
CA ILE A 5 51.88 -4.01 19.75
C ILE A 5 52.19 -2.62 19.19
N LEU A 6 51.50 -2.24 18.11
CA LEU A 6 51.54 -0.89 17.57
C LEU A 6 50.35 -0.09 18.13
N PHE A 7 50.63 0.79 19.09
CA PHE A 7 49.72 1.86 19.50
C PHE A 7 49.64 2.89 18.37
N ILE A 8 48.48 3.00 17.71
CA ILE A 8 48.18 4.14 16.83
C ILE A 8 47.15 5.03 17.53
N THR A 9 47.61 6.23 17.84
CA THR A 9 46.86 7.36 18.36
C THR A 9 45.90 7.91 17.31
N ILE A 10 44.70 8.24 17.77
CA ILE A 10 43.63 8.88 17.01
C ILE A 10 44.03 10.34 16.74
N ALA A 11 44.10 10.72 15.46
CA ALA A 11 44.08 12.12 15.04
C ALA A 11 42.69 12.43 14.47
N ILE A 12 42.01 13.36 15.13
CA ILE A 12 40.75 13.96 14.70
C ILE A 12 41.12 15.06 13.71
N GLU A 13 40.69 14.93 12.45
CA GLU A 13 40.69 16.07 11.53
C GLU A 13 39.24 16.48 11.21
N THR A 14 38.94 17.70 11.64
CA THR A 14 37.75 18.48 11.32
C THR A 14 37.82 18.95 9.87
N GLY A 15 37.30 18.12 8.97
CA GLY A 15 37.11 18.45 7.56
C GLY A 15 35.89 19.36 7.36
N LEU A 16 36.16 20.63 7.08
CA LEU A 16 35.25 21.67 6.62
C LEU A 16 34.26 21.18 5.55
N GLY A 17 32.98 21.49 5.76
CA GLY A 17 31.92 21.23 4.80
C GLY A 17 32.12 21.98 3.49
N ALA A 18 32.18 21.22 2.41
CA ALA A 18 31.89 21.68 1.05
C ALA A 18 30.76 20.79 0.53
N SER A 19 29.52 21.26 0.64
CA SER A 19 28.36 20.62 0.01
C SER A 19 28.52 20.74 -1.51
N PRO A 20 28.49 19.65 -2.28
CA PRO A 20 28.41 19.75 -3.73
C PRO A 20 27.05 20.35 -4.10
N GLN A 21 27.10 21.54 -4.70
CA GLN A 21 25.96 22.23 -5.28
C GLN A 21 25.55 21.46 -6.54
N PHE A 22 24.52 20.63 -6.41
CA PHE A 22 23.93 19.93 -7.56
C PHE A 22 23.21 20.97 -8.42
N THR A 23 23.79 21.22 -9.59
CA THR A 23 23.24 22.06 -10.66
C THR A 23 22.01 21.39 -11.27
N ASP A 24 20.94 22.18 -11.42
CA ASP A 24 19.74 21.84 -12.19
C ASP A 24 20.09 21.30 -13.57
N GLY A 25 19.75 20.04 -13.83
CA GLY A 25 20.03 19.42 -15.11
C GLY A 25 19.67 17.94 -15.16
N ALA A 26 18.38 17.68 -15.39
CA ALA A 26 17.81 16.42 -15.89
C ALA A 26 18.04 15.16 -15.04
N ILE A 27 17.02 14.80 -14.24
CA ILE A 27 16.27 13.53 -14.23
C ILE A 27 15.11 13.75 -13.25
N ALA A 28 13.89 13.97 -13.78
CA ALA A 28 12.67 13.97 -12.97
C ALA A 28 11.62 13.12 -13.69
N ALA A 29 11.76 11.81 -13.53
CA ALA A 29 10.69 10.87 -13.83
C ALA A 29 10.19 10.27 -12.51
N ASN A 30 9.09 10.85 -12.03
CA ASN A 30 8.03 10.16 -11.28
C ASN A 30 8.23 9.81 -9.79
N ASP A 31 8.87 10.68 -9.00
CA ASP A 31 8.88 10.59 -7.52
C ASP A 31 8.11 11.74 -6.83
N GLN A 32 7.23 12.43 -7.58
CA GLN A 32 6.55 13.66 -7.14
C GLN A 32 5.01 13.58 -7.18
N LEU A 33 4.42 12.42 -7.50
CA LEU A 33 2.96 12.31 -7.64
C LEU A 33 2.20 12.06 -6.32
N VAL A 34 2.88 11.87 -5.18
CA VAL A 34 2.20 11.59 -3.90
C VAL A 34 2.31 12.74 -2.89
N ALA A 35 3.28 13.65 -3.05
CA ALA A 35 3.47 14.76 -2.10
C ALA A 35 2.66 16.03 -2.43
N ASN A 36 2.12 16.16 -3.65
CA ASN A 36 1.50 17.40 -4.14
C ASN A 36 -0.03 17.35 -4.25
N SER A 37 -0.70 16.37 -3.65
CA SER A 37 -2.16 16.23 -3.74
C SER A 37 -2.94 16.90 -2.61
N VAL A 38 -2.28 17.53 -1.63
CA VAL A 38 -2.94 18.15 -0.48
C VAL A 38 -2.95 19.68 -0.65
N THR A 39 -4.13 20.28 -0.81
CA THR A 39 -4.31 21.73 -0.78
C THR A 39 -4.07 22.28 0.63
N PRO A 40 -3.81 23.60 0.82
CA PRO A 40 -3.52 24.19 2.15
C PRO A 40 -4.61 23.97 3.23
N ASP A 41 -5.83 23.62 2.81
CA ASP A 41 -6.97 23.25 3.65
C ASP A 41 -7.10 21.72 3.87
N GLY A 42 -6.10 20.93 3.48
CA GLY A 42 -6.03 19.50 3.74
C GLY A 42 -6.80 18.62 2.74
N LYS A 43 -7.20 19.13 1.56
CA LYS A 43 -8.02 18.37 0.60
C LYS A 43 -7.24 17.72 -0.51
N THR A 44 -7.65 16.49 -0.82
CA THR A 44 -7.28 15.81 -2.06
C THR A 44 -7.99 16.48 -3.25
N GLN A 45 -7.49 16.26 -4.47
CA GLN A 45 -7.99 16.93 -5.69
C GLN A 45 -9.48 16.67 -6.02
N ASP A 46 -10.11 15.71 -5.37
CA ASP A 46 -11.54 15.38 -5.41
C ASP A 46 -12.36 16.02 -4.28
N GLY A 47 -11.72 16.79 -3.39
CA GLY A 47 -12.35 17.41 -2.23
C GLY A 47 -12.57 16.47 -1.04
N TRP A 48 -12.05 15.24 -1.08
CA TRP A 48 -12.10 14.32 0.05
C TRP A 48 -11.20 14.80 1.21
N GLN A 49 -11.60 14.46 2.43
CA GLN A 49 -10.94 14.81 3.69
C GLN A 49 -10.74 13.56 4.55
N PRO A 50 -9.65 13.47 5.32
CA PRO A 50 -9.49 12.44 6.34
C PRO A 50 -10.68 12.38 7.29
N GLU A 51 -11.12 11.17 7.62
CA GLU A 51 -12.22 10.90 8.54
C GLU A 51 -11.74 10.94 10.01
N PRO A 52 -12.63 11.22 10.98
CA PRO A 52 -12.29 11.12 12.41
C PRO A 52 -11.84 9.70 12.80
N GLN A 53 -10.77 9.61 13.58
CA GLN A 53 -10.09 8.35 13.90
C GLN A 53 -10.40 7.79 15.30
N GLU A 54 -11.58 8.11 15.84
CA GLU A 54 -12.03 7.61 17.14
C GLU A 54 -12.34 6.11 17.06
N PRO A 55 -11.67 5.25 17.84
CA PRO A 55 -11.92 3.82 17.81
C PRO A 55 -13.38 3.48 18.10
N THR A 56 -14.01 2.71 17.22
CA THR A 56 -15.43 2.36 17.34
C THR A 56 -15.66 1.01 18.01
N GLY A 57 -14.60 0.20 18.13
CA GLY A 57 -14.69 -1.21 18.52
C GLY A 57 -15.25 -2.09 17.41
N LYS A 58 -15.41 -1.56 16.19
CA LYS A 58 -15.99 -2.26 15.04
C LYS A 58 -15.07 -2.29 13.81
N TYR A 59 -13.83 -1.83 13.94
CA TYR A 59 -12.84 -1.81 12.86
C TYR A 59 -13.31 -1.00 11.64
N THR A 60 -13.77 0.22 11.90
CA THR A 60 -14.29 1.14 10.88
C THR A 60 -13.45 2.41 10.79
N THR A 61 -12.20 2.34 11.24
CA THR A 61 -11.24 3.46 11.23
C THR A 61 -9.86 2.94 10.85
N ALA A 62 -9.02 3.78 10.26
CA ALA A 62 -7.61 3.46 10.02
C ALA A 62 -6.87 3.11 11.31
N THR A 63 -7.14 3.82 12.42
CA THR A 63 -6.56 3.53 13.74
C THR A 63 -6.73 2.05 14.13
N GLU A 64 -7.89 1.46 13.85
CA GLU A 64 -8.18 0.07 14.18
C GLU A 64 -7.69 -0.91 13.11
N VAL A 65 -7.83 -0.56 11.83
CA VAL A 65 -7.61 -1.48 10.70
C VAL A 65 -6.14 -1.56 10.29
N LYS A 66 -5.43 -0.43 10.28
CA LYS A 66 -4.08 -0.33 9.73
C LYS A 66 -3.08 -1.30 10.37
N PRO A 67 -3.02 -1.47 11.71
CA PRO A 67 -2.10 -2.44 12.31
C PRO A 67 -2.35 -3.87 11.84
N ILE A 68 -3.62 -4.24 11.64
CA ILE A 68 -4.00 -5.57 11.16
C ILE A 68 -3.50 -5.75 9.73
N LEU A 69 -3.80 -4.80 8.85
CA LEU A 69 -3.36 -4.86 7.45
C LEU A 69 -1.84 -4.85 7.32
N SER A 70 -1.13 -4.02 8.09
CA SER A 70 0.34 -4.01 8.06
C SER A 70 0.93 -5.38 8.48
N MET A 71 0.34 -6.04 9.48
CA MET A 71 0.77 -7.38 9.91
C MET A 71 0.39 -8.49 8.91
N THR A 72 -0.73 -8.34 8.19
CA THR A 72 -1.18 -9.33 7.20
C THR A 72 -0.76 -9.00 5.77
N LYS A 73 0.22 -8.11 5.58
CA LYS A 73 0.66 -7.64 4.25
C LYS A 73 0.99 -8.76 3.27
N ALA A 74 1.62 -9.84 3.74
CA ALA A 74 1.92 -11.01 2.93
C ALA A 74 0.67 -11.73 2.37
N HIS A 75 -0.52 -11.44 2.90
CA HIS A 75 -1.79 -12.09 2.58
C HIS A 75 -2.79 -11.14 1.92
N TRP A 76 -2.39 -9.92 1.54
CA TRP A 76 -3.28 -8.94 0.93
C TRP A 76 -3.85 -9.39 -0.41
N ALA A 77 -3.11 -10.20 -1.16
CA ALA A 77 -3.49 -10.67 -2.48
C ALA A 77 -3.25 -12.17 -2.64
N ALA A 78 -4.08 -12.80 -3.48
CA ALA A 78 -3.88 -14.16 -3.96
C ALA A 78 -4.31 -14.25 -5.43
N VAL A 79 -3.64 -15.09 -6.21
CA VAL A 79 -4.02 -15.45 -7.58
C VAL A 79 -4.38 -16.91 -7.61
N ARG A 80 -5.51 -17.26 -8.22
CA ARG A 80 -5.91 -18.64 -8.49
C ARG A 80 -6.09 -18.84 -9.98
N GLU A 81 -5.57 -19.94 -10.49
CA GLU A 81 -5.92 -20.43 -11.82
C GLU A 81 -7.22 -21.24 -11.71
N TYR A 82 -8.28 -20.78 -12.36
CA TYR A 82 -9.58 -21.43 -12.29
C TYR A 82 -10.34 -21.22 -13.60
N GLU A 83 -10.89 -22.31 -14.16
CA GLU A 83 -11.67 -22.31 -15.41
C GLU A 83 -11.00 -21.55 -16.57
N GLY A 84 -9.68 -21.71 -16.70
CA GLY A 84 -8.90 -21.06 -17.76
C GLY A 84 -8.74 -19.55 -17.58
N LYS A 85 -8.89 -19.05 -16.35
CA LYS A 85 -8.71 -17.64 -15.97
C LYS A 85 -7.78 -17.51 -14.78
N ASP A 86 -7.15 -16.35 -14.68
CA ASP A 86 -6.51 -15.88 -13.46
C ASP A 86 -7.55 -15.12 -12.64
N LEU A 87 -7.83 -15.58 -11.42
CA LEU A 87 -8.68 -14.89 -10.46
C LEU A 87 -7.78 -14.22 -9.43
N LEU A 88 -7.73 -12.89 -9.45
CA LEU A 88 -7.00 -12.09 -8.47
C LEU A 88 -7.94 -11.72 -7.32
N TYR A 89 -7.65 -12.19 -6.11
CA TYR A 89 -8.41 -11.94 -4.90
C TYR A 89 -7.75 -10.85 -4.06
N LEU A 90 -8.55 -9.91 -3.56
CA LEU A 90 -8.18 -8.98 -2.48
C LEU A 90 -9.04 -9.20 -1.22
N SER A 91 -9.62 -10.39 -1.05
CA SER A 91 -10.58 -10.69 0.02
C SER A 91 -10.07 -10.33 1.43
N ASN A 92 -8.76 -10.49 1.69
CA ASN A 92 -8.17 -10.09 2.97
C ASN A 92 -8.32 -8.59 3.22
N LEU A 93 -7.98 -7.75 2.24
CA LEU A 93 -8.14 -6.29 2.33
C LEU A 93 -9.61 -5.89 2.45
N LEU A 94 -10.47 -6.51 1.64
CA LEU A 94 -11.90 -6.17 1.59
C LEU A 94 -12.63 -6.50 2.91
N ALA A 95 -12.14 -7.48 3.67
CA ALA A 95 -12.61 -7.79 5.02
C ALA A 95 -12.25 -6.71 6.07
N TRP A 96 -11.50 -5.67 5.69
CA TRP A 96 -11.18 -4.51 6.53
C TRP A 96 -11.43 -3.17 5.82
N ARG A 97 -12.22 -3.19 4.73
CA ARG A 97 -12.44 -2.03 3.85
C ARG A 97 -12.95 -0.78 4.56
N CYS A 98 -13.61 -0.91 5.71
CA CYS A 98 -14.19 0.22 6.42
C CYS A 98 -13.19 1.12 7.13
N GLY A 99 -11.92 0.72 7.22
CA GLY A 99 -10.83 1.64 7.57
C GLY A 99 -10.05 2.16 6.36
N LEU A 100 -10.54 1.90 5.15
CA LEU A 100 -9.91 2.28 3.88
C LEU A 100 -10.77 3.30 3.16
N HIS A 101 -10.13 4.33 2.62
CA HIS A 101 -10.73 5.20 1.63
C HIS A 101 -10.70 4.55 0.25
N GLU A 102 -9.54 3.98 -0.14
CA GLU A 102 -9.33 3.48 -1.48
C GLU A 102 -8.27 2.36 -1.52
N ILE A 103 -8.42 1.44 -2.49
CA ILE A 103 -7.38 0.50 -2.86
C ILE A 103 -7.04 0.76 -4.33
N ARG A 104 -5.78 1.08 -4.63
CA ARG A 104 -5.27 1.15 -6.00
C ARG A 104 -4.45 -0.08 -6.32
N TYR A 105 -4.60 -0.58 -7.55
CA TYR A 105 -3.85 -1.72 -8.03
C TYR A 105 -3.26 -1.47 -9.42
N SER A 106 -2.06 -1.99 -9.66
CA SER A 106 -1.40 -2.03 -10.96
C SER A 106 -0.93 -3.46 -11.22
N ILE A 107 -1.20 -3.98 -12.42
CA ILE A 107 -0.80 -5.32 -12.87
C ILE A 107 0.24 -5.15 -13.96
N ASN A 108 1.33 -5.91 -13.88
CA ASN A 108 2.42 -5.90 -14.87
C ASN A 108 2.97 -4.48 -15.12
N GLN A 109 3.09 -3.69 -14.05
CA GLN A 109 3.56 -2.30 -14.10
C GLN A 109 2.73 -1.39 -15.04
N GLY A 110 1.49 -1.79 -15.33
CA GLY A 110 0.54 -0.99 -16.09
C GLY A 110 -0.02 0.21 -15.30
N PRO A 111 -0.96 0.97 -15.90
CA PRO A 111 -1.62 2.07 -15.22
C PRO A 111 -2.32 1.60 -13.94
N ALA A 112 -2.21 2.39 -12.87
CA ALA A 112 -2.94 2.14 -11.63
C ALA A 112 -4.45 2.33 -11.85
N LYS A 113 -5.23 1.44 -11.25
CA LYS A 113 -6.70 1.44 -11.29
C LYS A 113 -7.23 1.37 -9.86
N ILE A 114 -8.43 1.91 -9.64
CA ILE A 114 -9.12 1.81 -8.36
C ILE A 114 -9.82 0.45 -8.29
N TRP A 115 -9.68 -0.23 -7.16
CA TRP A 115 -10.44 -1.42 -6.85
C TRP A 115 -11.78 -1.03 -6.23
N GLU A 116 -12.86 -1.52 -6.83
CA GLU A 116 -14.21 -1.28 -6.34
C GLU A 116 -14.45 -2.03 -5.02
N MET A 117 -15.06 -1.36 -4.04
CA MET A 117 -15.35 -1.93 -2.72
C MET A 117 -16.84 -1.77 -2.42
N GLU A 118 -17.42 -2.75 -1.72
CA GLU A 118 -18.79 -2.62 -1.21
C GLU A 118 -18.86 -1.50 -0.17
N LYS A 119 -20.03 -0.86 -0.02
CA LYS A 119 -20.25 0.08 1.08
C LYS A 119 -20.14 -0.62 2.44
N CYS A 120 -19.74 0.12 3.46
CA CYS A 120 -19.73 -0.37 4.84
C CYS A 120 -21.14 -0.57 5.40
N HIS A 121 -21.35 -1.66 6.12
CA HIS A 121 -22.61 -1.98 6.77
C HIS A 121 -22.66 -1.42 8.20
N LEU A 122 -22.52 -0.09 8.33
CA LEU A 122 -22.31 0.60 9.63
C LEU A 122 -23.40 0.33 10.67
N ASN A 123 -24.63 0.04 10.23
CA ASN A 123 -25.79 -0.24 11.08
C ASN A 123 -25.88 -1.70 11.57
N THR A 124 -24.85 -2.52 11.34
CA THR A 124 -24.82 -3.94 11.71
C THR A 124 -23.74 -4.24 12.75
N GLY A 125 -23.73 -5.48 13.26
CA GLY A 125 -22.65 -5.98 14.12
C GLY A 125 -21.36 -6.34 13.35
N GLN A 126 -21.39 -6.37 12.02
CA GLN A 126 -20.26 -6.75 11.17
C GLN A 126 -20.11 -5.77 9.99
N PRO A 127 -19.64 -4.53 10.22
CA PRO A 127 -19.59 -3.50 9.16
C PRO A 127 -18.77 -3.90 7.93
N ASN A 128 -17.74 -4.72 8.15
CA ASN A 128 -16.84 -5.22 7.11
C ASN A 128 -17.29 -6.55 6.48
N ALA A 129 -18.47 -7.09 6.81
CA ALA A 129 -18.97 -8.28 6.13
C ALA A 129 -18.97 -8.06 4.60
N LEU A 130 -18.57 -9.09 3.86
CA LEU A 130 -18.60 -9.12 2.40
C LEU A 130 -19.86 -9.88 1.98
N THR A 131 -20.87 -9.18 1.47
CA THR A 131 -22.12 -9.82 1.05
C THR A 131 -22.01 -10.38 -0.36
N MET A 132 -21.09 -9.84 -1.17
CA MET A 132 -20.88 -10.21 -2.57
C MET A 132 -22.12 -9.98 -3.44
N GLU A 133 -23.03 -9.12 -2.98
CA GLU A 133 -24.27 -8.77 -3.70
C GLU A 133 -24.01 -7.72 -4.78
N THR A 134 -23.01 -6.86 -4.57
CA THR A 134 -22.72 -5.72 -5.46
C THR A 134 -21.34 -5.82 -6.09
N VAL A 135 -20.34 -6.34 -5.35
CA VAL A 135 -18.97 -6.40 -5.82
C VAL A 135 -18.37 -7.74 -5.46
N MET A 136 -17.79 -8.43 -6.45
CA MET A 136 -17.07 -9.68 -6.20
C MET A 136 -15.70 -9.38 -5.56
N PRO A 137 -15.21 -10.25 -4.64
CA PRO A 137 -13.93 -10.03 -3.96
C PRO A 137 -12.71 -10.36 -4.85
N TYR A 138 -12.95 -10.65 -6.13
CA TYR A 138 -11.93 -10.95 -7.12
C TYR A 138 -12.22 -10.28 -8.46
N LYS A 139 -11.16 -10.14 -9.27
CA LYS A 139 -11.24 -9.78 -10.68
C LYS A 139 -10.66 -10.90 -11.54
N THR A 140 -11.21 -11.09 -12.73
CA THR A 140 -10.76 -12.10 -13.68
C THR A 140 -9.82 -11.49 -14.73
N PHE A 141 -8.81 -12.25 -15.09
CA PHE A 141 -7.86 -11.94 -16.16
C PHE A 141 -7.65 -13.19 -17.02
N ASP A 142 -7.05 -12.97 -18.20
CA ASP A 142 -6.63 -14.08 -19.05
C ASP A 142 -5.60 -14.97 -18.34
N PRO A 143 -5.53 -16.28 -18.67
CA PRO A 143 -4.69 -17.22 -17.96
C PRO A 143 -3.22 -16.82 -18.07
N GLY A 144 -2.51 -16.80 -16.94
CA GLY A 144 -1.10 -16.40 -16.86
C GLY A 144 -0.84 -14.89 -17.08
N PHE A 145 -1.90 -14.07 -17.15
CA PHE A 145 -1.75 -12.64 -17.35
C PHE A 145 -1.16 -11.93 -16.14
N VAL A 146 -1.54 -12.31 -14.91
CA VAL A 146 -1.10 -11.63 -13.69
C VAL A 146 0.31 -12.09 -13.30
N ASN A 147 1.34 -11.35 -13.70
CA ASN A 147 2.75 -11.69 -13.43
C ASN A 147 3.34 -10.87 -12.27
N SER A 148 2.91 -9.62 -12.13
CA SER A 148 3.23 -8.77 -10.98
C SER A 148 1.99 -7.97 -10.55
N LEU A 149 1.92 -7.64 -9.27
CA LEU A 149 0.87 -6.82 -8.69
C LEU A 149 1.50 -5.77 -7.76
N THR A 150 1.15 -4.51 -7.94
CA THR A 150 1.43 -3.45 -6.97
C THR A 150 0.11 -2.95 -6.40
N LEU A 151 0.02 -2.90 -5.07
CA LEU A 151 -1.12 -2.37 -4.33
C LEU A 151 -0.69 -1.13 -3.55
N MET A 152 -1.56 -0.12 -3.56
CA MET A 152 -1.50 1.05 -2.70
C MET A 152 -2.83 1.15 -1.95
N LEU A 153 -2.78 1.07 -0.63
CA LEU A 153 -3.91 1.35 0.24
C LEU A 153 -3.88 2.83 0.59
N VAL A 154 -5.03 3.48 0.47
CA VAL A 154 -5.31 4.80 1.06
C VAL A 154 -6.27 4.56 2.20
N TYR A 155 -5.80 4.79 3.42
CA TYR A 155 -6.60 4.68 4.63
C TYR A 155 -7.55 5.88 4.76
N ASP A 156 -8.61 5.74 5.57
CA ASP A 156 -9.57 6.82 5.79
C ASP A 156 -8.98 8.04 6.54
N ASP A 157 -7.78 7.91 7.12
CA ASP A 157 -6.98 9.01 7.70
C ASP A 157 -6.02 9.68 6.70
N ALA A 158 -6.13 9.35 5.41
CA ALA A 158 -5.26 9.74 4.30
C ALA A 158 -3.83 9.21 4.35
N SER A 159 -3.48 8.42 5.36
CA SER A 159 -2.21 7.69 5.33
C SER A 159 -2.25 6.62 4.25
N THR A 160 -1.07 6.23 3.77
CA THR A 160 -0.96 5.24 2.70
C THR A 160 -0.03 4.11 3.06
N GLU A 161 -0.26 2.93 2.49
CA GLU A 161 0.65 1.80 2.59
C GLU A 161 0.71 1.02 1.28
N ASN A 162 1.92 0.58 0.90
CA ASN A 162 2.15 -0.07 -0.37
C ASN A 162 2.70 -1.49 -0.21
N ALA A 163 2.44 -2.33 -1.20
CA ALA A 163 3.05 -3.65 -1.35
C ALA A 163 3.19 -4.01 -2.84
N THR A 164 4.26 -4.73 -3.18
CA THR A 164 4.48 -5.30 -4.52
C THR A 164 4.71 -6.80 -4.40
N PHE A 165 4.06 -7.56 -5.26
CA PHE A 165 4.09 -9.02 -5.28
C PHE A 165 4.48 -9.51 -6.67
N LYS A 166 5.30 -10.56 -6.72
CA LYS A 166 5.42 -11.39 -7.93
C LYS A 166 4.34 -12.46 -7.89
N ARG A 167 3.93 -12.96 -9.06
CA ARG A 167 2.96 -14.07 -9.15
C ARG A 167 3.34 -15.25 -8.25
N SER A 168 4.61 -15.64 -8.24
CA SER A 168 5.12 -16.74 -7.41
C SER A 168 4.83 -16.60 -5.92
N ASP A 169 4.66 -15.37 -5.43
CA ASP A 169 4.50 -15.08 -4.01
C ASP A 169 3.03 -15.17 -3.59
N ILE A 170 2.10 -15.08 -4.55
CA ILE A 170 0.66 -14.98 -4.31
C ILE A 170 -0.16 -16.02 -5.09
N LEU A 171 0.47 -16.86 -5.92
CA LEU A 171 -0.20 -17.96 -6.61
C LEU A 171 -0.61 -19.02 -5.60
N MET A 172 -1.89 -19.35 -5.57
CA MET A 172 -2.42 -20.41 -4.72
C MET A 172 -1.86 -21.79 -5.15
N PRO A 173 -1.54 -22.68 -4.20
CA PRO A 173 -1.06 -24.04 -4.49
C PRO A 173 -2.04 -24.88 -5.32
#